data_AF-A0A8C2SMB4-F1
#
_entry.id   AF-A0A8C2SMB4-F1
#
_cell.length_a   1.000
_cell.length_b   1.000
_cell.length_c   1.000
_cell.angle_alpha   90.00
_cell.angle_beta   90.00
_cell.angle_gamma   90.00
#
_symmetry.space_group_name_H-M   'P 1'
#
loop_
_entity.id
_entity.type
_entity.pdbx_description
1 polymer ?
#
loop_
_entity_poly.entity_id
_entity_poly.type
_entity_poly.pdbx_seq_one_letter_code
_entity_poly.pdbx_strand_id
1 'polypeptide(L)'
;MAMFGYMTDTGTVEPLDTVEVEAEGHDMLSLLFHFLDEWLYKFSANEFFIPREVKVLSIDRMRFKIRSIGCVENQCLCVFSHQGTEVKAITYSAMQICEEEKPEVFVIIDI
;
A
#
# COMPACT_ATOMS: atom_id res chain seq x y z
N MET A 1 4.46 -0.33 3.55
CA MET A 1 4.48 0.88 4.39
C MET A 1 5.23 2.07 3.79
N ALA A 2 6.33 1.88 3.05
CA ALA A 2 7.12 3.01 2.50
C ALA A 2 6.30 4.07 1.74
N MET A 3 5.31 3.66 0.94
CA MET A 3 4.43 4.58 0.20
C MET A 3 3.66 5.54 1.12
N PHE A 4 2.96 5.02 2.13
CA PHE A 4 2.18 5.85 3.05
C PHE A 4 3.05 6.72 3.97
N GLY A 5 4.21 6.20 4.40
CA GLY A 5 5.19 6.99 5.16
C GLY A 5 5.79 8.17 4.38
N TYR A 6 5.70 8.17 3.05
CA TYR A 6 6.11 9.30 2.22
C TYR A 6 5.02 10.38 2.10
N MET A 7 3.75 9.96 2.22
CA MET A 7 2.59 10.85 2.16
C MET A 7 2.32 11.56 3.49
N THR A 8 2.57 10.87 4.61
CA THR A 8 2.26 11.38 5.95
C THR A 8 2.98 10.57 7.04
N ASP A 9 3.08 11.13 8.25
CA ASP A 9 3.56 10.39 9.41
C ASP A 9 2.52 9.34 9.85
N THR A 10 2.78 8.07 9.52
CA THR A 10 1.91 6.95 9.90
C THR A 10 1.94 6.65 11.40
N GLY A 11 2.86 7.23 12.17
CA GLY A 11 3.00 6.97 13.61
C GLY A 11 1.88 7.58 14.46
N THR A 12 1.22 8.63 13.97
CA THR A 12 0.16 9.36 14.69
C THR A 12 -1.23 8.77 14.48
N VAL A 13 -1.38 7.78 13.58
CA VAL A 13 -2.68 7.21 13.21
C VAL A 13 -3.16 6.21 14.26
N GLU A 14 -4.34 6.42 14.84
CA GLU A 14 -4.94 5.48 15.81
C GLU A 14 -5.64 4.29 15.11
N PRO A 15 -5.44 3.04 15.57
CA PRO A 15 -6.09 1.87 14.96
C PRO A 15 -7.55 1.71 15.46
N LEU A 16 -8.48 2.41 14.81
CA LEU A 16 -9.92 2.40 15.10
C LEU A 16 -10.71 1.45 14.20
N ASP A 17 -10.27 1.23 12.96
CA ASP A 17 -10.94 0.37 11.99
C ASP A 17 -9.93 -0.46 11.17
N THR A 18 -10.41 -1.45 10.43
CA THR A 18 -9.58 -2.29 9.56
C THR A 18 -10.20 -2.41 8.17
N VAL A 19 -9.42 -2.13 7.14
CA VAL A 19 -9.83 -2.37 5.75
C VAL A 19 -9.03 -3.52 5.19
N GLU A 20 -9.74 -4.37 4.46
CA GLU A 20 -9.16 -5.47 3.72
C GLU A 20 -8.96 -5.09 2.25
N VAL A 21 -7.79 -5.44 1.71
CA VAL A 21 -7.45 -5.28 0.30
C VAL A 21 -6.99 -6.63 -0.24
N GLU A 22 -7.65 -7.05 -1.32
CA GLU A 22 -7.29 -8.23 -2.11
C GLU A 22 -6.87 -7.76 -3.50
N ALA A 23 -5.80 -8.35 -4.02
CA ALA A 23 -5.33 -8.08 -5.38
C ALA A 23 -4.91 -9.38 -6.08
N GLU A 24 -5.04 -9.38 -7.40
CA GLU A 24 -4.69 -10.50 -8.27
C GLU A 24 -3.77 -10.04 -9.40
N GLY A 25 -2.81 -10.87 -9.77
CA GLY A 25 -1.85 -10.60 -10.83
C GLY A 25 -1.76 -11.74 -11.84
N HIS A 26 -0.97 -11.55 -12.88
CA HIS A 26 -0.63 -12.59 -13.85
C HIS A 26 0.77 -13.19 -13.62
N ASP A 27 1.58 -12.48 -12.83
CA ASP A 27 2.90 -12.86 -12.34
C ASP A 27 3.18 -12.12 -11.01
N MET A 28 4.36 -12.31 -10.43
CA MET A 28 4.71 -11.66 -9.16
C MET A 28 4.85 -10.13 -9.26
N LEU A 29 5.30 -9.60 -10.39
CA LEU A 29 5.48 -8.15 -10.58
C LEU A 29 4.14 -7.44 -10.72
N SER A 30 3.26 -7.98 -11.56
CA SER A 30 1.89 -7.49 -11.71
C SER A 30 1.08 -7.64 -10.42
N LEU A 31 1.30 -8.71 -9.66
CA LEU A 31 0.70 -8.85 -8.33
C LEU A 31 1.15 -7.72 -7.38
N LEU A 32 2.45 -7.42 -7.35
CA LEU A 32 2.98 -6.32 -6.54
C LEU A 32 2.45 -4.96 -7.01
N PHE A 33 2.36 -4.76 -8.33
CA PHE A 33 1.81 -3.54 -8.91
C PHE A 33 0.35 -3.34 -8.50
N HIS A 34 -0.53 -4.30 -8.78
CA HIS A 34 -1.95 -4.19 -8.45
C HIS A 34 -2.17 -4.10 -6.94
N PHE A 35 -1.35 -4.78 -6.15
CA PHE A 35 -1.40 -4.65 -4.70
C PHE A 35 -1.17 -3.20 -4.22
N LEU A 36 -0.12 -2.54 -4.72
CA LEU A 36 0.18 -1.17 -4.35
C LEU A 36 -0.85 -0.19 -4.92
N ASP A 37 -1.34 -0.45 -6.13
CA ASP A 37 -2.33 0.38 -6.82
C ASP A 37 -3.70 0.32 -6.13
N GLU A 38 -4.14 -0.85 -5.68
CA GLU A 38 -5.37 -0.99 -4.88
C GLU A 38 -5.28 -0.23 -3.55
N TRP A 39 -4.14 -0.30 -2.87
CA TRP A 39 -3.89 0.50 -1.66
C TRP A 39 -3.88 2.00 -1.94
N LEU A 40 -3.27 2.42 -3.06
CA LEU A 40 -3.28 3.82 -3.50
C LEU A 40 -4.71 4.28 -3.84
N TYR A 41 -5.49 3.44 -4.51
CA TYR A 41 -6.89 3.71 -4.83
C TYR A 41 -7.73 3.86 -3.57
N LYS A 42 -7.55 2.99 -2.56
CA LYS A 42 -8.23 3.14 -1.26
C LYS A 42 -7.91 4.47 -0.60
N PHE A 43 -6.68 4.97 -0.73
CA PHE A 43 -6.32 6.30 -0.23
C PHE A 43 -6.94 7.43 -1.05
N SER A 44 -6.86 7.37 -2.38
CA SER A 44 -7.25 8.48 -3.26
C SER A 44 -8.76 8.57 -3.55
N ALA A 45 -9.46 7.43 -3.64
CA ALA A 45 -10.85 7.37 -4.09
C ALA A 45 -11.87 7.10 -2.98
N ASN A 46 -11.46 6.49 -1.85
CA ASN A 46 -12.35 6.15 -0.74
C ASN A 46 -11.91 6.87 0.55
N GLU A 47 -12.75 7.74 1.10
CA GLU A 47 -12.68 8.30 2.47
C GLU A 47 -11.32 8.90 2.94
N PHE A 48 -10.31 9.04 2.06
CA PHE A 48 -8.93 9.41 2.39
C PHE A 48 -8.29 8.49 3.45
N PHE A 49 -8.39 7.19 3.19
CA PHE A 49 -7.89 6.14 4.06
C PHE A 49 -6.35 6.11 4.12
N ILE A 50 -5.77 6.33 5.30
CA ILE A 50 -4.32 6.23 5.54
C ILE A 50 -4.05 5.12 6.56
N PRO A 51 -3.55 3.94 6.16
CA PRO A 51 -3.23 2.86 7.09
C PRO A 51 -2.01 3.22 7.94
N ARG A 52 -2.14 3.03 9.26
CA ARG A 52 -1.02 3.06 10.20
C ARG A 52 -0.06 1.91 9.91
N GLU A 53 -0.62 0.74 9.66
CA GLU A 53 0.10 -0.49 9.39
C GLU A 53 -0.67 -1.30 8.37
N VAL A 54 0.03 -1.86 7.40
CA VAL A 54 -0.48 -2.82 6.43
C VAL A 54 0.16 -4.16 6.71
N LYS A 55 -0.67 -5.16 6.96
CA LYS A 55 -0.26 -6.54 7.19
C LYS A 55 -0.76 -7.42 6.06
N VAL A 56 0.19 -8.04 5.36
CA VAL A 56 -0.12 -9.06 4.37
C VAL A 56 -0.48 -10.35 5.12
N LEU A 57 -1.69 -10.86 4.89
CA LEU A 57 -2.20 -12.08 5.54
C LEU A 57 -1.77 -13.33 4.79
N SER A 58 -1.83 -13.28 3.46
CA SER A 58 -1.43 -14.40 2.61
C SER A 58 -0.98 -13.93 1.23
N ILE A 59 -0.03 -14.67 0.67
CA ILE A 59 0.43 -14.54 -0.72
C ILE A 59 0.34 -15.92 -1.36
N ASP A 60 -0.58 -16.11 -2.29
CA ASP A 60 -0.66 -17.30 -3.14
C ASP A 60 0.18 -17.04 -4.40
N ARG A 61 1.37 -17.65 -4.44
CA ARG A 61 2.32 -17.54 -5.56
C ARG A 61 1.93 -18.38 -6.78
N MET A 62 1.08 -19.40 -6.59
CA MET A 62 0.64 -20.26 -7.68
C MET A 62 -0.50 -19.62 -8.46
N ARG A 63 -1.38 -18.91 -7.75
CA ARG A 63 -2.53 -18.21 -8.33
C ARG A 63 -2.33 -16.71 -8.48
N PHE A 64 -1.18 -16.19 -8.05
CA PHE A 64 -0.85 -14.77 -8.00
C PHE A 64 -1.96 -13.95 -7.32
N LYS A 65 -2.27 -14.30 -6.07
CA LYS A 65 -3.25 -13.58 -5.25
C LYS A 65 -2.62 -13.13 -3.95
N ILE A 66 -2.95 -11.92 -3.51
CA ILE A 66 -2.50 -11.38 -2.23
C ILE A 66 -3.70 -10.86 -1.46
N ARG A 67 -3.70 -11.14 -0.16
CA ARG A 67 -4.70 -10.63 0.77
C ARG A 67 -3.99 -9.89 1.89
N SER A 68 -4.47 -8.70 2.21
CA SER A 68 -3.88 -7.84 3.23
C SER A 68 -4.95 -7.08 4.00
N ILE A 69 -4.59 -6.67 5.21
CA ILE A 69 -5.40 -5.79 6.05
C ILE A 69 -4.59 -4.56 6.43
N GLY A 70 -5.26 -3.42 6.50
CA GLY A 70 -4.70 -2.15 6.97
C GLY A 70 -5.48 -1.64 8.16
N CYS A 71 -4.79 -1.36 9.27
CA CYS A 71 -5.38 -0.74 10.44
C CYS A 71 -5.40 0.78 10.27
N VAL A 72 -6.52 1.44 10.58
CA VAL A 72 -6.74 2.87 10.32
C VAL A 72 -7.45 3.62 11.41
N GLU A 73 -7.30 4.93 11.35
CA GLU A 73 -8.08 5.88 12.11
C GLU A 73 -9.33 6.29 11.31
N ASN A 74 -10.50 6.10 11.92
CA ASN A 74 -11.76 6.67 11.45
C ASN A 74 -11.76 8.17 11.79
N GLN A 75 -11.05 9.01 11.05
CA GLN A 75 -11.24 10.45 11.14
C GLN A 75 -10.84 11.22 9.88
N CYS A 76 -11.85 11.37 9.02
CA CYS A 76 -12.25 12.59 8.31
C CYS A 76 -11.27 13.78 8.39
N LEU A 77 -10.72 14.16 7.23
CA LEU A 77 -10.39 15.54 6.80
C LEU A 77 -9.42 16.41 7.64
N CYS A 78 -9.12 16.09 8.90
CA CYS A 78 -8.28 16.91 9.77
C CYS A 78 -6.78 16.62 9.62
N VAL A 79 -6.41 15.44 9.11
CA VAL A 79 -5.00 15.07 8.83
C VAL A 79 -4.47 15.76 7.56
N PHE A 80 -5.32 16.50 6.84
CA PHE A 80 -4.92 17.34 5.71
C PHE A 80 -4.16 18.62 6.11
N SER A 81 -3.63 18.76 7.33
CA SER A 81 -2.46 19.64 7.50
C SER A 81 -1.24 18.91 6.92
N HIS A 82 -1.13 18.97 5.58
CA HIS A 82 -0.18 18.26 4.74
C HIS A 82 1.25 18.29 5.31
N GLN A 83 1.82 17.13 5.60
CA GLN A 83 3.27 16.98 5.72
C GLN A 83 3.74 15.72 4.98
N GLY A 84 3.76 15.81 3.65
CA GLY A 84 4.33 14.79 2.77
C GLY A 84 4.10 15.12 1.29
N THR A 85 4.48 14.20 0.40
CA THR A 85 4.23 14.36 -1.04
C THR A 85 3.16 13.36 -1.49
N GLU A 86 2.20 13.82 -2.29
CA GLU A 86 1.20 12.95 -2.91
C GLU A 86 1.87 11.95 -3.85
N VAL A 87 1.38 10.72 -3.89
CA VAL A 87 1.80 9.72 -4.88
C VAL A 87 0.69 9.64 -5.92
N LYS A 88 1.05 9.84 -7.19
CA LYS A 88 0.10 9.86 -8.31
C LYS A 88 -0.12 8.48 -8.93
N ALA A 89 0.95 7.69 -9.04
CA ALA A 89 0.90 6.40 -9.71
C ALA A 89 2.02 5.46 -9.28
N ILE A 90 1.72 4.16 -9.33
CA ILE A 90 2.73 3.09 -9.26
C ILE A 90 3.28 2.86 -10.68
N THR A 91 4.57 2.55 -10.81
CA THR A 91 5.18 2.30 -12.13
C THR A 91 5.93 0.97 -12.17
N TYR A 92 5.98 0.36 -13.36
CA TYR A 92 6.83 -0.81 -13.62
C TYR A 92 8.32 -0.46 -13.83
N SER A 93 8.66 0.83 -13.85
CA SER A 93 10.02 1.31 -14.13
C SER A 93 11.00 0.75 -13.10
N ALA A 94 11.92 -0.10 -13.55
CA ALA A 94 12.91 -0.77 -12.70
C ALA A 94 12.31 -1.50 -11.48
N MET A 95 11.08 -2.01 -11.61
CA MET A 95 10.45 -2.80 -10.54
C MET A 95 11.20 -4.12 -10.35
N GLN A 96 11.56 -4.45 -9.10
CA GLN A 96 12.32 -5.66 -8.77
C GLN A 96 11.75 -6.34 -7.53
N ILE A 97 11.80 -7.68 -7.55
CA ILE A 97 11.47 -8.55 -6.42
C ILE A 97 12.69 -9.45 -6.21
N CYS A 98 13.38 -9.28 -5.08
CA CYS A 98 14.56 -10.04 -4.69
C CYS A 98 14.15 -11.04 -3.61
N GLU A 99 14.21 -12.34 -3.91
CA GLU A 99 13.75 -13.41 -3.00
C GLU A 99 14.90 -14.12 -2.28
N GLU A 100 15.97 -13.40 -1.94
CA GLU A 100 17.09 -13.95 -1.16
C GLU A 100 16.68 -14.22 0.30
N GLU A 101 17.63 -14.53 1.19
CA GLU A 101 17.36 -14.82 2.61
C GLU A 101 16.49 -13.75 3.31
N LYS A 102 16.56 -12.50 2.82
CA LYS A 102 15.67 -11.41 3.18
C LYS A 102 14.95 -10.93 1.92
N PRO A 103 13.65 -11.22 1.77
CA PRO A 103 12.90 -10.76 0.62
C PRO A 103 12.80 -9.23 0.59
N GLU A 104 13.18 -8.65 -0.54
CA GLU A 104 13.18 -7.21 -0.76
C GLU A 104 12.43 -6.87 -2.05
N VAL A 105 11.81 -5.69 -2.10
CA VAL A 105 11.12 -5.18 -3.28
C VAL A 105 11.57 -3.74 -3.55
N PHE A 106 11.77 -3.44 -4.82
CA PHE A 106 12.15 -2.10 -5.29
C PHE A 106 11.10 -1.62 -6.28
N VAL A 107 10.48 -0.48 -6.01
CA VAL A 107 9.40 0.10 -6.81
C VAL A 107 9.63 1.59 -6.95
N ILE A 108 9.55 2.10 -8.18
CA ILE A 108 9.55 3.54 -8.46
C ILE A 108 8.09 4.00 -8.55
N ILE A 109 7.78 5.07 -7.82
CA ILE A 109 6.46 5.70 -7.78
C ILE A 109 6.54 7.11 -8.36
N ASP A 110 5.47 7.55 -9.00
CA ASP A 110 5.31 8.91 -9.49
C ASP A 110 4.67 9.79 -8.41
N ILE A 111 5.22 10.99 -8.20
CA ILE A 111 4.85 11.92 -7.11
C ILE A 111 4.46 13.30 -7.64
#